data_AF-A0A2U1CZG3-F1
#
_entry.id   AF-A0A2U1CZG3-F1
#
_cell.length_a   1.000
_cell.length_b   1.000
_cell.length_c   1.000
_cell.angle_alpha   90.00
_cell.angle_beta   90.00
_cell.angle_gamma   90.00
#
_symmetry.space_group_name_H-M   'P 1'
#
loop_
_entity.id
_entity.type
_entity.pdbx_description
1 polymer ?
#
loop_
_entity_poly.entity_id
_entity_poly.type
_entity_poly.pdbx_seq_one_letter_code
_entity_poly.pdbx_strand_id
1 'polypeptide(L)' 'MTKAELFEHYRHHPLGHALKIFNETSDINVQHRMYMSAQSMILLLRWQEELSEDEKDVLVNHLEERVQVHGAGSA' A
#
# COMPACT_ATOMS: atom_id res chain seq x y z
N MET A 1 -2.81 15.39 0.75
CA MET A 1 -2.57 14.85 2.11
C MET A 1 -1.14 14.37 2.22
N THR A 2 -0.57 14.38 3.42
CA THR A 2 0.66 13.68 3.73
C THR A 2 0.42 12.17 3.83
N LYS A 3 1.50 11.37 3.73
CA LYS A 3 1.47 9.92 3.94
C LYS A 3 0.87 9.53 5.30
N ALA A 4 1.20 10.26 6.37
CA ALA A 4 0.69 9.99 7.71
C ALA A 4 -0.83 10.22 7.80
N GLU A 5 -1.32 11.31 7.21
CA GLU A 5 -2.76 11.62 7.17
C GLU A 5 -3.54 10.57 6.38
N LEU A 6 -3.00 10.10 5.24
CA LEU A 6 -3.61 9.03 4.44
C LEU A 6 -3.73 7.72 5.22
N PHE A 7 -2.68 7.33 5.95
CA PHE A 7 -2.68 6.10 6.73
C PHE A 7 -3.67 6.19 7.90
N GLU A 8 -3.79 7.34 8.53
CA GLU A 8 -4.78 7.57 9.59
C GLU A 8 -6.20 7.55 9.03
N HIS A 9 -6.44 8.17 7.87
CA HIS A 9 -7.73 8.17 7.18
C HIS A 9 -8.22 6.75 6.90
N TYR A 10 -7.34 5.88 6.43
CA TYR A 10 -7.66 4.49 6.10
C TYR A 10 -7.49 3.50 7.26
N ARG A 11 -7.23 3.93 8.50
CA ARG A 11 -6.88 3.03 9.61
C ARG A 11 -7.91 1.93 9.92
N HIS A 12 -9.18 2.20 9.63
CA HIS A 12 -10.31 1.28 9.81
C HIS A 12 -10.84 0.71 8.49
N HIS A 13 -10.20 1.03 7.38
CA HIS A 13 -10.54 0.55 6.04
C HIS A 13 -9.72 -0.71 5.71
N PRO A 14 -10.24 -1.65 4.89
CA PRO A 14 -9.47 -2.79 4.40
C PRO A 14 -8.10 -2.42 3.80
N LEU A 15 -8.01 -1.25 3.16
CA LEU A 15 -6.73 -0.70 2.66
C LEU A 15 -5.72 -0.48 3.78
N GLY A 16 -6.11 0.18 4.87
CA GLY A 16 -5.20 0.41 6.00
C GLY A 16 -4.77 -0.90 6.66
N HIS A 17 -5.65 -1.89 6.72
CA HIS A 17 -5.29 -3.22 7.21
C HIS A 17 -4.23 -3.90 6.32
N ALA A 18 -4.41 -3.88 4.99
CA ALA A 18 -3.44 -4.44 4.06
C ALA A 18 -2.10 -3.70 4.12
N LEU A 19 -2.10 -2.37 4.18
CA LEU A 19 -0.89 -1.56 4.32
C LEU A 19 -0.15 -1.85 5.64
N LYS A 20 -0.89 -2.04 6.74
CA LYS A 20 -0.31 -2.41 8.03
C LYS A 20 0.39 -3.77 7.95
N ILE A 21 -0.31 -4.81 7.47
CA ILE A 21 0.28 -6.15 7.36
C ILE A 21 1.46 -6.14 6.39
N PHE A 22 1.33 -5.50 5.23
CA PHE A 22 2.43 -5.32 4.28
C PHE A 22 3.68 -4.72 4.94
N ASN A 23 3.48 -3.78 5.86
CA ASN A 23 4.57 -3.11 6.54
C ASN A 23 5.22 -3.92 7.66
N GLU A 24 4.44 -4.73 8.36
CA GLU A 24 4.86 -5.42 9.59
C GLU A 24 5.29 -6.86 9.35
N THR A 25 4.84 -7.49 8.26
CA THR A 25 5.15 -8.88 7.96
C THR A 25 6.61 -9.07 7.50
N SER A 26 7.23 -10.16 7.97
CA SER A 26 8.52 -10.66 7.47
C SER A 26 8.37 -11.82 6.47
N ASP A 27 7.16 -12.39 6.33
CA ASP A 27 6.87 -13.42 5.33
C ASP A 27 6.65 -12.77 3.97
N ILE A 28 7.52 -13.10 3.01
CA ILE A 28 7.51 -12.56 1.65
C ILE A 28 6.23 -12.91 0.88
N ASN A 29 5.63 -14.07 1.12
CA ASN A 29 4.39 -14.47 0.47
C ASN A 29 3.21 -13.68 1.04
N VAL A 30 3.19 -13.44 2.35
CA VAL A 30 2.20 -12.57 2.98
C VAL A 30 2.36 -11.14 2.47
N GLN A 31 3.60 -10.64 2.42
CA GLN A 31 3.90 -9.29 1.93
C GLN A 31 3.41 -9.11 0.49
N HIS A 32 3.73 -10.05 -0.40
CA HIS A 32 3.29 -10.00 -1.80
C HIS A 32 1.76 -10.05 -1.93
N ARG A 33 1.07 -10.89 -1.16
CA ARG A 33 -0.40 -10.90 -1.15
C ARG A 33 -0.97 -9.55 -0.72
N MET A 34 -0.43 -8.95 0.34
CA MET A 34 -0.89 -7.65 0.83
C MET A 34 -0.57 -6.51 -0.14
N TYR A 35 0.55 -6.58 -0.86
CA TYR A 35 0.87 -5.67 -1.97
C TYR A 35 -0.21 -5.72 -3.04
N MET A 36 -0.56 -6.91 -3.54
CA MET A 36 -1.58 -7.08 -4.58
C MET A 36 -2.96 -6.62 -4.10
N SER A 37 -3.31 -6.92 -2.84
CA SER A 37 -4.56 -6.45 -2.22
C SER A 37 -4.60 -4.93 -2.11
N ALA A 38 -3.52 -4.30 -1.63
CA ALA A 38 -3.41 -2.85 -1.50
C ALA A 38 -3.51 -2.16 -2.86
N GLN A 39 -2.77 -2.63 -3.88
CA GLN A 39 -2.86 -2.08 -5.24
C GLN A 39 -4.28 -2.17 -5.80
N SER A 40 -4.94 -3.31 -5.65
CA SER A 40 -6.31 -3.50 -6.15
C SER A 40 -7.30 -2.55 -5.47
N MET A 41 -7.18 -2.34 -4.16
CA MET A 41 -8.02 -1.41 -3.41
C MET A 41 -7.75 0.05 -3.78
N ILE A 42 -6.48 0.42 -3.98
CA ILE A 42 -6.11 1.78 -4.43
C ILE A 42 -6.76 2.08 -5.78
N LEU A 43 -6.69 1.16 -6.74
CA LEU A 43 -7.32 1.31 -8.05
C LEU A 43 -8.85 1.42 -7.95
N LEU A 44 -9.47 0.61 -7.09
CA LEU A 44 -10.92 0.66 -6.86
C LEU A 44 -11.35 2.01 -6.26
N LEU A 45 -10.71 2.46 -5.18
CA LEU A 45 -10.99 3.75 -4.55
C LEU A 45 -10.78 4.91 -5.52
N ARG A 46 -9.75 4.80 -6.37
CA ARG A 46 -9.49 5.79 -7.41
C ARG A 46 -10.62 5.85 -8.44
N TRP A 47 -11.09 4.69 -8.89
CA TRP A 47 -12.23 4.57 -9.82
C TRP A 47 -13.54 5.10 -9.22
N GLN A 48 -13.73 4.93 -7.91
CA GLN A 48 -14.87 5.47 -7.17
C GLN A 48 -14.74 6.97 -6.84
N GLU A 49 -13.64 7.61 -7.24
CA GLU A 49 -13.32 9.01 -6.92
C GLU A 49 -13.18 9.29 -5.40
N GLU A 50 -13.00 8.24 -4.58
CA GLU A 50 -12.72 8.34 -3.14
C GLU A 50 -11.25 8.63 -2.84
N LEU A 51 -10.41 8.59 -3.88
CA LEU A 51 -8.98 8.79 -3.82
C LEU A 51 -8.55 9.68 -4.99
N SER A 52 -7.82 10.74 -4.70
CA SER A 52 -7.24 11.63 -5.72
C SER A 52 -6.01 10.99 -6.37
N GLU A 53 -5.58 11.48 -7.55
CA GLU A 53 -4.35 10.98 -8.18
C GLU A 53 -3.12 11.16 -7.28
N ASP A 54 -2.97 12.32 -6.63
CA ASP A 54 -1.84 12.58 -5.74
C ASP A 54 -1.79 11.59 -4.56
N GLU A 55 -2.95 11.23 -4.01
CA GLU A 55 -3.05 10.24 -2.93
C GLU A 55 -2.75 8.83 -3.43
N LYS A 56 -3.15 8.51 -4.66
CA LYS A 56 -2.82 7.25 -5.34
C LYS A 56 -1.31 7.10 -5.44
N ASP A 57 -0.65 8.14 -5.92
CA ASP A 57 0.78 8.14 -6.16
C ASP A 57 1.55 8.00 -4.85
N VAL A 58 1.13 8.67 -3.76
CA VAL A 58 1.73 8.47 -2.43
C VAL A 58 1.64 7.02 -1.96
N LEU A 59 0.49 6.37 -2.13
CA LEU A 59 0.29 4.99 -1.68
C LEU A 59 1.02 3.97 -2.57
N VAL A 60 1.01 4.18 -3.89
CA VAL A 60 1.72 3.32 -4.84
C VAL A 60 3.23 3.42 -4.63
N ASN A 61 3.78 4.63 -4.53
CA ASN A 61 5.21 4.82 -4.26
C ASN A 61 5.64 4.14 -2.96
N HIS A 62 4.83 4.21 -1.89
CA HIS A 62 5.11 3.49 -0.64
C HIS A 62 5.20 1.97 -0.83
N LEU A 63 4.32 1.39 -1.64
CA LEU A 63 4.34 -0.04 -1.94
C LEU A 63 5.58 -0.43 -2.76
N GLU A 64 5.91 0.36 -3.79
CA GLU A 64 7.03 0.09 -4.69
C GLU A 64 8.40 0.25 -4.03
N GLU A 65 8.60 1.28 -3.21
CA GLU A 65 9.84 1.51 -2.45
C GLU A 65 10.20 0.29 -1.60
N ARG A 66 9.22 -0.29 -0.89
CA ARG A 66 9.48 -1.45 -0.02
C ARG A 66 9.72 -2.74 -0.78
N VAL A 67 9.04 -2.95 -1.92
CA VAL A 67 9.28 -4.13 -2.77
C VAL A 67 10.68 -4.07 -3.38
N GLN A 68 11.10 -2.91 -3.89
CA GLN A 68 12.43 -2.72 -4.47
C GLN A 68 13.56 -2.94 -3.43
N VAL A 69 13.36 -2.49 -2.19
CA VAL A 69 14.32 -2.73 -1.09
C VAL A 69 14.49 -4.22 -0.78
N HIS A 70 13.46 -5.05 -0.95
CA HIS A 70 13.55 -6.49 -0.68
C HIS A 70 14.03 -7.30 -1.91
N GLY A 71 13.92 -6.77 -3.13
CA GLY A 71 14.39 -7.42 -4.35
C GLY A 71 15.91 -7.32 -4.60
N ALA A 72 16.55 -6.24 -4.14
CA ALA A 72 17.97 -5.98 -4.37
C ALA A 72 18.94 -6.86 -3.54
N GLY A 73 18.42 -7.72 -2.66
CA GLY A 73 19.21 -8.63 -1.81
C GLY A 73 19.35 -10.07 -2.32
N SER A 74 18.81 -10.38 -3.49
CA SER A 74 18.86 -11.72 -4.11
C SER A 74 19.64 -11.65 -5.43
N ALA A 75 20.97 -11.59 -5.30
CA ALA A 75 21.92 -11.82 -6.38
C ALA A 75 22.59 -13.19 -6.19
#